data_AF-X1GAD7-F1
#
_entry.id   AF-X1GAD7-F1
#
_cell.length_a   1.000
_cell.length_b   1.000
_cell.length_c   1.000
_cell.angle_alpha   90.00
_cell.angle_beta   90.00
_cell.angle_gamma   90.00
#
_symmetry.space_group_name_H-M   'P 1'
#
loop_
_entity.id
_entity.type
_entity.pdbx_description
1 polymer ?
#
loop_
_entity_poly.entity_id
_entity_poly.type
_entity_poly.pdbx_seq_one_letter_code
_entity_poly.pdbx_strand_id
1 'polypeptide(L)' 'MRYQSDMVREYFSEVEKKLEEITWLIKKKNIELNLVSEEMGIIKGKIVFVNNNALDFRELVSEGHTDYRFHFMDGNNRL' A
#
# COMPACT_ATOMS: atom_id res chain seq x y z
N MET A 1 -4.98 31.24 3.49
CA MET A 1 -4.62 29.89 3.97
C MET A 1 -4.78 28.94 2.80
N ARG A 2 -3.68 28.47 2.19
CA ARG A 2 -3.78 27.35 1.23
C ARG A 2 -3.91 26.07 2.05
N TYR A 3 -5.02 25.37 1.92
CA TYR A 3 -5.08 23.96 2.26
C TYR A 3 -4.29 23.24 1.18
N GLN A 4 -3.03 22.91 1.44
CA GLN A 4 -2.31 21.92 0.64
C GLN A 4 -2.70 20.57 1.23
N SER A 5 -3.71 19.94 0.63
CA SER A 5 -3.97 18.51 0.82
C SER A 5 -2.88 17.77 0.04
N ASP A 6 -1.89 17.22 0.73
CA ASP A 6 -0.92 16.30 0.14
C ASP A 6 -1.67 15.01 -0.26
N MET A 7 -2.32 15.00 -1.44
CA MET A 7 -3.18 13.92 -1.93
C MET A 7 -2.53 12.54 -1.75
N VAL A 8 -1.23 12.42 -2.00
CA VAL A 8 -0.47 11.17 -1.82
C VAL A 8 -0.44 10.72 -0.36
N ARG A 9 -0.31 11.65 0.59
CA ARG A 9 -0.37 11.35 2.03
C ARG A 9 -1.78 11.01 2.48
N GLU A 10 -2.79 11.69 1.94
CA GLU A 10 -4.19 11.38 2.22
C GLU A 10 -4.53 9.96 1.76
N TYR A 11 -4.16 9.62 0.52
CA TYR A 11 -4.31 8.26 0.00
C TYR A 11 -3.57 7.22 0.85
N PHE A 12 -2.33 7.51 1.25
CA PHE A 12 -1.60 6.61 2.15
C PHE A 12 -2.31 6.42 3.51
N SER A 13 -2.88 7.49 4.07
CA SER A 13 -3.67 7.39 5.30
C SER A 13 -4.94 6.53 5.12
N GLU A 14 -5.59 6.59 3.96
CA GLU A 14 -6.73 5.71 3.64
C GLU A 14 -6.31 4.25 3.54
N VAL A 15 -5.15 3.96 2.92
CA VAL A 15 -4.57 2.62 2.88
C VAL A 15 -4.31 2.11 4.30
N GLU A 16 -3.73 2.92 5.18
CA GLU A 16 -3.49 2.54 6.57
C GLU A 16 -4.78 2.23 7.32
N LYS A 17 -5.82 3.07 7.20
CA LYS A 17 -7.14 2.83 7.79
C LYS A 17 -7.76 1.53 7.29
N LYS A 18 -7.68 1.26 5.99
CA LYS A 18 -8.20 0.02 5.40
C LYS A 18 -7.48 -1.21 5.95
N LEU A 19 -6.16 -1.11 6.16
CA LEU A 19 -5.38 -2.19 6.77
C LEU A 19 -5.72 -2.38 8.25
N GLU A 20 -6.05 -1.31 8.97
CA GLU A 20 -6.52 -1.38 10.35
C GLU A 20 -7.85 -2.15 10.43
N GLU A 21 -8.81 -1.84 9.56
CA GLU A 21 -10.11 -2.53 9.48
C GLU A 21 -9.96 -4.05 9.28
N ILE A 22 -8.93 -4.49 8.56
CA ILE A 22 -8.66 -5.91 8.27
C ILE A 22 -7.52 -6.50 9.11
N THR A 23 -7.10 -5.84 10.20
CA THR A 23 -5.95 -6.30 11.01
C THR A 23 -6.10 -7.74 11.46
N TRP A 24 -7.33 -8.21 11.71
CA TRP A 24 -7.62 -9.59 12.10
C TRP A 24 -7.25 -10.65 11.03
N LEU A 25 -7.09 -10.24 9.76
CA LEU A 25 -6.60 -11.09 8.66
C LEU A 25 -5.08 -11.03 8.49
N ILE A 26 -4.41 -10.03 9.06
CA ILE A 26 -3.00 -9.74 8.81
C ILE A 26 -2.14 -10.37 9.91
N LYS A 27 -1.25 -11.28 9.52
CA LYS A 27 -0.23 -11.84 10.40
C LYS A 27 0.99 -10.93 10.54
N LYS A 28 1.42 -10.31 9.44
CA LYS A 28 2.54 -9.35 9.40
C LYS A 28 2.36 -8.42 8.21
N LYS A 29 2.69 -7.14 8.36
CA LYS A 29 2.81 -6.19 7.24
C LYS A 29 4.14 -5.44 7.31
N ASN A 30 4.72 -5.13 6.15
CA ASN A 30 5.73 -4.09 5.99
C ASN A 30 5.29 -3.25 4.78
N ILE A 31 5.06 -1.96 5.02
CA ILE A 31 4.57 -1.03 4.00
C ILE A 31 5.39 0.24 4.11
N GLU A 32 5.81 0.75 2.96
CA GLU A 32 6.65 1.93 2.83
C GLU A 32 5.99 2.91 1.87
N LEU A 33 5.87 4.17 2.31
CA LEU A 33 5.58 5.30 1.44
C LEU A 33 6.90 6.01 1.10
N ASN A 34 7.19 6.14 -0.20
CA ASN A 34 8.29 6.94 -0.71
C ASN A 34 7.71 8.13 -1.48
N LEU A 35 7.78 9.33 -0.89
CA LEU A 35 7.37 10.55 -1.57
C LEU A 35 8.46 10.95 -2.58
N VAL A 36 8.06 11.11 -3.84
CA VAL A 36 8.93 11.57 -4.93
C VAL A 36 8.76 13.08 -5.12
N SER A 37 7.53 13.58 -4.98
CA SER A 37 7.18 15.00 -4.95
C SER A 37 5.89 15.20 -4.14
N GLU A 38 5.37 16.43 -4.06
CA GLU A 38 4.07 16.72 -3.41
C GLU A 38 2.90 16.00 -4.09
N GLU A 39 2.98 15.79 -5.42
CA GLU A 39 1.91 15.22 -6.24
C GLU A 39 2.17 13.77 -6.64
N MET A 40 3.34 13.20 -6.28
CA MET A 40 3.73 11.84 -6.68
C MET A 40 4.43 11.09 -5.55
N GLY A 41 3.99 9.86 -5.31
CA GLY A 41 4.67 8.94 -4.41
C GLY A 41 4.53 7.49 -4.84
N ILE A 42 5.33 6.64 -4.21
CA ILE A 42 5.29 5.20 -4.39
C ILE A 42 4.91 4.58 -3.06
N ILE A 43 3.82 3.81 -3.05
CA ILE A 43 3.46 2.95 -1.93
C ILE A 43 3.83 1.53 -2.33
N LYS A 44 4.59 0.84 -1.48
CA LYS A 44 4.95 -0.56 -1.73
C LYS A 44 4.96 -1.32 -0.41
N GLY A 45 4.80 -2.62 -0.48
CA GLY A 45 4.85 -3.41 0.72
C GLY A 45 4.57 -4.88 0.51
N LYS A 46 4.73 -5.62 1.61
CA LYS A 46 4.36 -7.02 1.69
C LYS A 46 3.45 -7.23 2.90
N ILE A 47 2.31 -7.84 2.65
CA ILE A 47 1.35 -8.28 3.66
C ILE A 47 1.36 -9.80 3.68
N VAL A 48 1.52 -10.39 4.86
CA VAL A 48 1.36 -11.82 5.11
C VAL A 48 0.08 -12.00 5.90
N PHE A 49 -0.82 -12.82 5.37
CA PHE A 49 -2.10 -13.11 6.00
C PHE A 49 -1.99 -14.28 6.98
N VAL A 50 -3.01 -14.45 7.83
CA VAL A 50 -3.06 -15.54 8.83
C VAL A 50 -3.00 -16.94 8.23
N ASN A 51 -3.43 -17.12 6.98
CA ASN A 51 -3.34 -18.37 6.23
C ASN A 51 -1.97 -18.58 5.53
N ASN A 52 -0.99 -17.72 5.83
CA ASN A 52 0.35 -17.66 5.23
C ASN A 52 0.39 -17.22 3.76
N ASN A 53 -0.74 -16.92 3.11
CA ASN A 53 -0.69 -16.26 1.81
C ASN A 53 -0.04 -14.88 1.95
N ALA A 54 0.59 -14.40 0.89
CA ALA A 54 1.27 -13.12 0.89
C ALA A 54 0.85 -12.26 -0.30
N LEU A 55 0.64 -10.97 -0.06
CA LEU A 55 0.46 -9.95 -1.08
C LEU A 55 1.70 -9.06 -1.08
N ASP A 56 2.47 -9.08 -2.15
CA ASP A 56 3.56 -8.14 -2.42
C ASP A 56 3.06 -7.15 -3.47
N PHE A 57 3.18 -5.85 -3.22
CA PHE A 57 2.60 -4.83 -4.09
C PHE A 57 3.48 -3.59 -4.20
N ARG A 58 3.31 -2.89 -5.32
CA ARG A 58 3.89 -1.59 -5.61
C ARG A 58 2.90 -0.77 -6.41
N GLU A 59 2.64 0.42 -5.93
CA GLU A 59 1.76 1.40 -6.53
C GLU A 59 2.51 2.73 -6.70
N LEU A 60 2.50 3.27 -7.91
CA LEU A 60 2.82 4.66 -8.17
C LEU A 60 1.52 5.46 -8.10
N VAL A 61 1.48 6.46 -7.25
CA VAL A 61 0.31 7.33 -7.03
C VAL A 61 0.67 8.72 -7.54
N SER A 62 -0.10 9.26 -8.48
CA SER A 62 0.00 10.64 -8.95
C SER A 62 -1.34 11.16 -9.47
N GLU A 63 -1.50 12.48 -9.60
CA GLU A 63 -2.79 13.10 -9.98
C GLU A 63 -3.34 12.63 -11.34
N GLY A 64 -2.46 12.27 -12.29
CA GLY A 64 -2.83 11.88 -13.65
C GLY A 64 -2.54 10.43 -14.02
N HIS A 65 -1.80 9.70 -13.18
CA HIS A 65 -1.39 8.32 -13.48
C HIS A 65 -1.19 7.51 -12.21
N THR A 66 -1.88 6.37 -12.17
CA THR A 66 -1.66 5.32 -11.17
C THR A 66 -1.16 4.07 -11.89
N ASP A 67 0.05 3.60 -11.56
CA ASP A 67 0.57 2.29 -12.00
C ASP A 67 0.55 1.36 -10.80
N TYR A 68 -0.19 0.26 -10.88
CA TYR A 68 -0.34 -0.72 -9.81
C TYR A 68 0.14 -2.09 -10.25
N ARG A 69 1.02 -2.69 -9.44
CA ARG A 69 1.53 -4.04 -9.64
C ARG A 69 1.49 -4.81 -8.33
N PHE A 70 1.12 -6.07 -8.42
CA PHE A 70 1.12 -6.96 -7.27
C PHE A 70 1.41 -8.41 -7.65
N HIS A 71 1.85 -9.14 -6.65
CA HIS A 71 2.01 -10.58 -6.64
C HIS A 71 1.28 -11.13 -5.43
N PHE A 72 0.34 -12.03 -5.69
CA PHE A 72 -0.28 -12.82 -4.64
C PHE A 72 0.38 -14.19 -4.62
N MET A 73 0.81 -14.63 -3.45
CA MET A 73 1.49 -15.91 -3.25
C MET A 73 0.71 -16.76 -2.25
N ASP A 74 0.67 -18.06 -2.46
CA ASP A 74 0.16 -19.03 -1.49
C ASP A 74 1.09 -19.17 -0.27
N GLY A 75 0.66 -19.96 0.71
CA GLY A 75 1.46 -20.28 1.91
C GLY A 75 2.81 -20.94 1.67
N ASN A 76 3.11 -21.35 0.43
CA ASN A 76 4.40 -21.92 0.00
C ASN A 76 5.23 -20.94 -0.84
N ASN A 77 4.86 -19.65 -0.86
CA ASN A 77 5.45 -18.61 -1.71
C ASN A 77 5.34 -18.91 -3.23
N ARG A 78 4.27 -19.56 -3.67
CA ARG A 78 4.00 -19.78 -5.10
C ARG A 78 2.95 -18.78 -5.60
N LEU A 79 3.23 -18.18 -6.76
CA LEU A 79 2.33 -17.27 -7.47
C LEU A 79 1.07 -17.98 -7.99
#